data_AF-T0FXY8-F1
#
_entry.id   AF-T0FXY8-F1
#
_cell.length_a   1.000
_cell.length_b   1.000
_cell.length_c   1.000
_cell.angle_alpha   90.00
_cell.angle_beta   90.00
_cell.angle_gamma   90.00
#
_symmetry.space_group_name_H-M   'P 1'
#
loop_
_entity.id
_entity.type
_entity.pdbx_description
1 polymer ?
#
loop_
_entity_poly.entity_id
_entity_poly.type
_entity_poly.pdbx_seq_one_letter_code
_entity_poly.pdbx_strand_id
1 'polypeptide(L)' 'MKGIYCRLFETPKPPKEEPELGTVLLWIAKLGGHLARNSDAPPGPLTIFKGLMRAMEIGFMFKLLTKT' A
#
# COMPACT_ATOMS: atom_id res chain seq x y z
N MET A 1 -4.50 -4.57 3.96
CA MET A 1 -4.59 -4.05 2.58
C MET A 1 -5.58 -2.91 2.42
N LYS A 2 -6.81 -3.02 2.93
CA LYS A 2 -7.86 -1.98 2.88
C LYS A 2 -7.36 -0.55 3.15
N GLY A 3 -6.67 -0.33 4.27
CA GLY A 3 -6.10 1.00 4.59
C GLY A 3 -5.06 1.51 3.59
N ILE A 4 -4.25 0.63 3.00
CA ILE A 4 -3.24 1.00 1.99
C ILE A 4 -3.94 1.53 0.73
N TYR A 5 -4.97 0.82 0.26
CA TYR A 5 -5.79 1.27 -0.86
C TYR A 5 -6.43 2.62 -0.55
N CYS A 6 -7.09 2.74 0.59
CA CYS A 6 -7.71 3.99 1.02
C CYS A 6 -6.73 5.17 1.04
N ARG A 7 -5.49 4.93 1.47
CA ARG A 7 -4.43 5.95 1.48
C ARG A 7 -3.97 6.34 0.08
N LEU A 8 -3.75 5.38 -0.81
CA LEU A 8 -3.22 5.63 -2.16
C LEU A 8 -4.24 6.26 -3.11
N PHE A 9 -5.51 5.89 -2.96
CA PHE A 9 -6.61 6.39 -3.79
C PHE A 9 -7.45 7.46 -3.09
N GLU A 10 -6.97 7.95 -1.94
CA GLU A 10 -7.58 9.02 -1.15
C GLU A 10 -9.09 8.84 -0.96
N THR A 11 -9.48 7.62 -0.58
CA THR A 11 -10.88 7.22 -0.45
C THR A 11 -11.12 6.52 0.88
N PRO A 12 -12.23 6.81 1.59
CA PRO A 12 -12.59 6.07 2.80
C PRO A 12 -13.12 4.67 2.50
N LYS A 13 -13.42 4.37 1.23
CA LYS A 13 -14.00 3.09 0.82
C LYS A 13 -12.89 2.11 0.38
N PRO A 14 -12.75 0.95 1.04
CA PRO A 14 -11.82 -0.08 0.60
C PRO A 14 -12.23 -0.66 -0.76
N PRO A 15 -11.32 -1.39 -1.45
CA PRO A 15 -11.68 -2.05 -2.69
C PRO A 15 -12.76 -3.10 -2.41
N LYS A 16 -13.68 -3.27 -3.37
CA LYS A 16 -14.77 -4.26 -3.26
C LYS A 16 -14.26 -5.68 -3.39
N GLU A 17 -13.29 -5.88 -4.27
CA GLU A 17 -12.65 -7.16 -4.55
C GLU A 17 -11.25 -7.18 -3.92
N GLU A 18 -10.81 -8.37 -3.52
CA GLU A 18 -9.47 -8.54 -2.98
C GLU A 18 -8.45 -8.38 -4.12
N PRO A 19 -7.48 -7.47 -4.00
CA PRO A 19 -6.46 -7.27 -5.02
C PRO A 19 -5.51 -8.46 -5.10
N GLU A 20 -4.94 -8.70 -6.27
CA GLU A 20 -3.87 -9.68 -6.42
C GLU A 20 -2.62 -9.30 -5.62
N LEU A 21 -1.85 -10.30 -5.20
CA LEU A 21 -0.62 -10.09 -4.44
C LEU A 21 0.36 -9.13 -5.14
N GLY A 22 0.52 -9.24 -6.46
CA GLY A 22 1.39 -8.36 -7.24
C GLY A 22 0.97 -6.89 -7.14
N THR A 23 -0.34 -6.62 -7.21
CA THR A 23 -0.91 -5.28 -7.05
C THR A 23 -0.63 -4.70 -5.66
N VAL A 24 -0.72 -5.54 -4.63
CA VAL A 24 -0.46 -5.14 -3.24
C VAL A 24 1.02 -4.85 -3.03
N LEU A 25 1.89 -5.68 -3.59
CA LEU A 25 3.34 -5.45 -3.57
C LEU A 25 3.70 -4.15 -4.28
N LEU A 26 3.04 -3.83 -5.40
CA LEU A 26 3.21 -2.57 -6.10
C LEU A 26 2.78 -1.38 -5.22
N TRP A 27 1.65 -1.47 -4.53
CA TRP A 27 1.21 -0.44 -3.59
C TRP A 27 2.20 -0.23 -2.44
N ILE A 28 2.72 -1.31 -1.87
CA ILE A 28 3.77 -1.27 -0.85
C ILE A 28 5.01 -0.57 -1.41
N ALA A 29 5.45 -0.94 -2.61
CA ALA A 29 6.59 -0.29 -3.27
C ALA A 29 6.37 1.22 -3.45
N LYS A 30 5.17 1.64 -3.87
CA LYS A 30 4.80 3.05 -4.04
C LYS A 30 4.85 3.82 -2.72
N LEU A 31 4.38 3.22 -1.62
CA LEU A 31 4.54 3.81 -0.28
C LEU A 31 6.02 3.95 0.14
N GLY A 32 6.88 3.09 -0.37
CA GLY A 32 8.33 3.16 -0.16
C GLY A 32 9.07 4.17 -1.04
N GLY A 33 8.37 4.83 -1.97
CA GLY A 33 8.95 5.80 -2.92
C GLY A 33 9.19 5.27 -4.34
N HIS A 34 8.73 4.05 -4.67
CA HIS A 34 8.79 3.56 -6.05
C HIS A 34 7.75 4.28 -6.92
N LEU A 35 8.16 4.83 -8.07
CA LEU A 35 7.25 5.58 -8.94
C LEU A 35 6.35 4.67 -9.80
N ALA A 36 6.76 3.42 -10.05
CA ALA A 36 6.03 2.44 -10.85
C ALA A 36 5.75 2.90 -12.29
N ARG A 37 6.75 3.50 -12.96
CA ARG A 37 6.67 3.84 -14.39
C ARG A 37 7.05 2.61 -15.24
N ASN A 38 6.57 2.57 -16.48
CA ASN A 38 6.76 1.44 -17.39
C ASN A 38 8.24 1.03 -17.61
N SER A 39 9.18 1.96 -17.46
CA SER A 39 10.63 1.73 -17.64
C SER A 39 11.41 1.71 -16.32
N ASP A 40 10.74 1.79 -15.18
CA ASP A 40 11.44 1.69 -13.89
C ASP A 40 11.92 0.25 -13.68
N ALA A 41 13.14 0.11 -13.17
CA ALA A 41 13.61 -1.17 -12.65
C ALA A 41 12.71 -1.62 -11.47
N PRO A 42 12.62 -2.93 -11.19
CA PRO A 42 11.88 -3.43 -10.04
C PRO A 42 12.31 -2.74 -8.72
N PRO A 43 11.38 -2.54 -7.77
CA PRO A 43 11.70 -1.89 -6.51
C PRO A 43 12.73 -2.70 -5.72
N GLY A 44 13.80 -2.03 -5.28
CA GLY A 44 14.83 -2.66 -4.46
C GLY A 44 14.33 -3.03 -3.06
N PRO A 45 15.05 -3.91 -2.33
CA PRO A 45 14.65 -4.39 -1.00
C PRO A 45 14.40 -3.28 0.03
N LEU A 46 15.23 -2.23 0.01
CA LEU A 46 15.07 -1.08 0.92
C LEU A 46 13.76 -0.31 0.65
N THR A 47 13.40 -0.13 -0.62
CA THR A 47 12.15 0.53 -1.01
C THR A 47 10.95 -0.29 -0.55
N ILE A 48 10.99 -1.61 -0.73
CA ILE A 48 9.94 -2.51 -0.22
C ILE A 48 9.84 -2.42 1.31
N PHE A 49 10.96 -2.47 2.03
CA PHE A 49 10.95 -2.40 3.49
C PHE A 49 10.35 -1.08 4.02
N LYS A 50 10.75 0.07 3.45
CA LYS A 50 10.16 1.37 3.79
C LYS A 50 8.65 1.39 3.55
N GLY A 51 8.22 0.84 2.41
CA GLY A 51 6.82 0.69 2.07
C GLY A 51 6.05 -0.18 3.06
N LEU A 52 6.64 -1.29 3.49
CA LEU A 52 6.03 -2.22 4.43
C LEU A 52 5.85 -1.58 5.82
N MET A 53 6.84 -0.84 6.30
CA MET A 53 6.73 -0.08 7.56
C MET A 53 5.54 0.90 7.51
N ARG A 54 5.44 1.70 6.43
CA ARG A 54 4.31 2.61 6.20
C ARG A 54 2.97 1.86 6.11
N ALA A 55 2.94 0.73 5.42
CA ALA A 55 1.75 -0.11 5.29
C ALA A 55 1.26 -0.66 6.64
N MET A 56 2.17 -1.05 7.54
CA MET A 56 1.82 -1.50 8.89
C MET A 56 1.24 -0.36 9.74
N GLU A 57 1.87 0.83 9.72
CA GLU A 57 1.36 2.03 10.40
C GLU A 57 -0.07 2.38 9.92
N ILE A 58 -0.28 2.39 8.60
CA ILE A 58 -1.61 2.63 8.00
C ILE A 58 -2.60 1.55 8.41
N GLY A 59 -2.19 0.27 8.38
CA GLY A 59 -3.06 -0.85 8.76
C GLY A 59 -3.51 -0.76 10.22
N PHE A 60 -2.60 -0.36 11.11
CA PHE A 60 -2.91 -0.14 12.53
C PHE A 60 -3.91 1.02 12.70
N MET A 61 -3.64 2.18 12.11
CA MET A 61 -4.54 3.34 12.21
C MET A 61 -5.91 3.07 11.59
N PHE A 62 -5.95 2.41 10.43
CA PHE A 62 -7.20 2.02 9.79
C PHE A 62 -8.02 1.12 10.72
N LYS A 63 -7.40 0.12 11.35
CA LYS A 63 -8.09 -0.76 12.31
C LYS A 63 -8.65 0.00 13.52
N LEU A 64 -7.95 1.02 14.02
CA LEU A 64 -8.45 1.85 15.12
C LEU A 64 -9.65 2.69 14.70
N LEU A 65 -9.61 3.28 13.51
CA LEU A 65 -10.65 4.20 13.02
C LEU A 65 -11.89 3.48 12.47
N THR A 66 -11.76 2.24 12.01
CA THR A 66 -12.88 1.46 11.46
C THR A 66 -13.44 0.42 12.43
N LYS A 67 -12.90 0.34 13.66
CA LYS A 67 -13.53 -0.45 14.71
C LYS A 67 -14.75 0.32 15.21
N THR A 68 -15.93 -0.08 14.72
CA THR A 68 -17.22 0.11 15.37
C THR A 68 -17.61 -1.20 16.04
#